data_AF-A0A9E7GRR0-F1
#
_entry.id   AF-A0A9E7GRR0-F1
#
_cell.length_a   1.000
_cell.length_b   1.000
_cell.length_c   1.000
_cell.angle_alpha   90.00
_cell.angle_beta   90.00
_cell.angle_gamma   90.00
#
_symmetry.space_group_name_H-M   'P 1'
#
loop_
_entity.id
_entity.type
_entity.pdbx_description
1 polymer ?
#
loop_
_entity_poly.entity_id
_entity_poly.type
_entity_poly.pdbx_seq_one_letter_code
_entity_poly.pdbx_strand_id
1 'polypeptide(L)'
;MFLVDGLGIRGRKHVQDLIWFRKARFNQSNRRTSCLFHITKGMASVAGSALSVGSVASYGTQIGLGAKLKPLHVNHSTPKLFKGFSGLKASSSSVYCESETFFMGNGRHASVWKSFKPKFGRSNLRTKSQLLPQASSFKVAVLGAAGGIGQPLSLLIKMSPLVSAVHLYDVANVKGVAADLSHCNTPSQSLGFTGESELANSLKGVDVVVIPAGVPRKSGMTRDDLFNVNANIVKTLVEAVADNAPDAFIHIISNPVNSTVPLAAEVLKQKGVYDPRKLFGVTTLDVVRANTFVAQNKNLKLIDVDVPVVGGHAGITILPLLSKTRPSVTFTDEEAEELTVRIQNAGTEVVEAKAGAGSATLSMAYAAARFVESSLRALDGDGDVYECSFVQSDVTELPFFASRVKLNRKGVEAVISSDLQGLTDYEAKALDALKPELKASIEKGMAFVHKRMAAVASTSVPHSTVGVDTPRRSNYFWNGKVDIMMGSFLDGNLKHKNLQTKTTK
;
A
#
# COMPACT_ATOMS: atom_id res chain seq x y z
N MET A 1 -49.79 4.95 17.33
CA MET A 1 -51.12 5.02 17.97
C MET A 1 -51.36 6.47 18.42
N PHE A 2 -52.60 6.93 18.45
CA PHE A 2 -52.99 8.35 18.23
C PHE A 2 -52.69 9.38 19.34
N LEU A 3 -52.87 10.65 18.93
CA LEU A 3 -53.05 11.93 19.64
C LEU A 3 -51.80 12.85 19.68
N VAL A 4 -51.68 13.95 18.92
CA VAL A 4 -52.55 15.12 18.55
C VAL A 4 -52.27 16.35 19.43
N ASP A 5 -51.70 17.37 18.77
CA ASP A 5 -51.76 18.84 18.93
C ASP A 5 -51.66 19.55 20.29
N GLY A 6 -50.90 20.66 20.28
CA GLY A 6 -50.83 21.63 21.39
C GLY A 6 -49.90 22.82 21.08
N LEU A 7 -50.45 23.91 20.54
CA LEU A 7 -49.71 25.10 20.09
C LEU A 7 -49.20 26.01 21.23
N GLY A 8 -47.91 26.36 21.16
CA GLY A 8 -47.43 27.76 21.26
C GLY A 8 -47.09 28.36 22.64
N ILE A 9 -45.94 29.05 22.72
CA ILE A 9 -45.83 30.52 22.87
C ILE A 9 -44.34 30.98 22.97
N ARG A 10 -44.01 31.98 22.14
CA ARG A 10 -42.96 33.03 22.25
C ARG A 10 -41.81 32.89 23.28
N GLY A 11 -40.56 32.97 22.80
CA GLY A 11 -39.39 33.34 23.61
C GLY A 11 -38.16 33.68 22.79
N ARG A 12 -37.76 34.97 22.73
CA ARG A 12 -36.52 35.42 22.06
C ARG A 12 -35.30 35.08 22.95
N LYS A 13 -34.17 34.65 22.37
CA LYS A 13 -32.89 35.40 22.34
C LYS A 13 -31.63 34.58 21.98
N HIS A 14 -30.71 35.27 21.30
CA HIS A 14 -29.25 35.12 21.24
C HIS A 14 -28.58 33.82 20.74
N VAL A 15 -28.13 33.93 19.48
CA VAL A 15 -26.79 33.50 19.04
C VAL A 15 -25.70 34.10 19.93
N GLN A 16 -24.74 33.28 20.36
CA GLN A 16 -23.31 33.67 20.45
C GLN A 16 -22.41 32.43 20.59
N ASP A 17 -21.47 32.31 19.65
CA ASP A 17 -20.39 31.31 19.63
C ASP A 17 -19.19 31.72 20.52
N LEU A 18 -18.21 30.81 20.59
CA LEU A 18 -16.77 31.08 20.72
C LEU A 18 -16.21 31.47 22.10
N ILE A 19 -15.51 30.53 22.74
CA ILE A 19 -14.02 30.51 22.88
C ILE A 19 -13.62 29.38 23.86
N TRP A 20 -12.74 28.48 23.43
CA TRP A 20 -11.95 27.61 24.32
C TRP A 20 -10.52 27.50 23.79
N PHE A 21 -9.55 28.08 24.51
CA PHE A 21 -8.12 27.98 24.15
C PHE A 21 -7.19 28.21 25.36
N ARG A 22 -6.68 27.11 25.95
CA ARG A 22 -5.36 26.95 26.63
C ARG A 22 -5.33 25.53 27.23
N LYS A 23 -4.46 24.61 26.81
CA LYS A 23 -2.98 24.58 26.89
C LYS A 23 -2.47 24.35 28.32
N ALA A 24 -2.19 23.09 28.64
CA ALA A 24 -1.34 22.68 29.75
C ALA A 24 -0.24 21.73 29.21
N ARG A 25 1.01 21.94 29.63
CA ARG A 25 2.19 21.17 29.23
C ARG A 25 3.07 21.03 30.48
N PHE A 26 3.63 19.85 30.72
CA PHE A 26 4.55 19.51 31.84
C PHE A 26 4.03 19.70 33.28
N ASN A 27 4.09 18.63 34.08
CA ASN A 27 5.25 18.49 34.98
C ASN A 27 5.49 17.02 35.39
N GLN A 28 6.75 16.69 35.71
CA GLN A 28 7.21 15.36 36.09
C GLN A 28 7.99 15.50 37.40
N SER A 29 7.51 14.91 38.51
CA SER A 29 8.35 14.70 39.69
C SER A 29 7.86 13.59 40.61
N ASN A 30 8.85 12.90 41.18
CA ASN A 30 8.73 11.85 42.19
C ASN A 30 7.82 12.22 43.38
N ARG A 31 7.11 11.21 43.89
CA ARG A 31 7.10 10.91 45.34
C ARG A 31 6.96 9.40 45.55
N ARG A 32 8.00 8.80 46.15
CA ARG A 32 7.91 7.50 46.84
C ARG A 32 7.40 7.77 48.26
N THR A 33 6.43 6.99 48.73
CA THR A 33 6.23 6.71 50.16
C THR A 33 5.55 5.36 50.29
N SER A 34 6.19 4.42 50.98
CA SER A 34 5.62 3.11 51.32
C SER A 34 4.55 3.25 52.39
N CYS A 35 3.61 2.30 52.42
CA CYS A 35 2.99 1.86 53.66
C CYS A 35 2.95 0.34 53.70
N LEU A 36 3.45 -0.24 54.80
CA LEU A 36 3.36 -1.68 55.09
C LEU A 36 1.93 -2.03 55.50
N PHE A 37 1.46 -3.21 55.10
CA PHE A 37 0.88 -4.17 56.04
C PHE A 37 1.29 -5.59 55.60
N HIS A 38 1.48 -6.47 56.58
CA HIS A 38 2.12 -7.79 56.42
C HIS A 38 1.32 -8.85 57.18
N ILE A 39 1.82 -10.11 57.23
CA ILE A 39 1.26 -11.29 57.95
C ILE A 39 0.10 -11.98 57.20
N THR A 40 0.03 -13.31 56.97
CA THR A 40 0.96 -14.49 56.90
C THR A 40 0.18 -15.62 56.15
N LYS A 41 0.66 -16.83 55.79
CA LYS A 41 1.89 -17.64 55.99
C LYS A 41 1.97 -18.67 54.84
N GLY A 42 3.11 -19.35 54.62
CA GLY A 42 3.15 -20.53 53.74
C GLY A 42 4.49 -20.80 53.03
N MET A 43 5.54 -21.14 53.78
CA MET A 43 6.85 -21.53 53.23
C MET A 43 7.08 -23.04 53.33
N ALA A 44 7.72 -23.63 52.31
CA ALA A 44 8.79 -24.61 52.50
C ALA A 44 9.69 -24.70 51.23
N SER A 45 11.00 -24.56 51.45
CA SER A 45 12.11 -24.96 50.55
C SER A 45 12.69 -26.28 51.14
N VAL A 46 13.62 -27.07 50.59
CA VAL A 46 14.92 -26.80 49.94
C VAL A 46 15.41 -28.07 49.20
N ALA A 47 16.34 -27.86 48.25
CA ALA A 47 17.43 -28.74 47.77
C ALA A 47 17.18 -29.57 46.49
N GLY A 48 18.14 -29.74 45.57
CA GLY A 48 19.54 -29.28 45.52
C GLY A 48 20.54 -30.44 45.44
N SER A 49 20.99 -30.81 44.23
CA SER A 49 22.12 -31.72 43.96
C SER A 49 22.58 -31.62 42.50
N ALA A 50 23.82 -32.03 42.21
CA ALA A 50 24.57 -31.62 41.02
C ALA A 50 24.95 -32.75 40.03
N LEU A 51 25.48 -32.31 38.89
CA LEU A 51 26.15 -32.99 37.77
C LEU A 51 26.76 -34.39 38.00
N SER A 52 26.73 -35.21 36.94
CA SER A 52 27.84 -36.11 36.58
C SER A 52 27.94 -36.31 35.06
N VAL A 53 29.14 -36.61 34.57
CA VAL A 53 29.51 -36.82 33.15
C VAL A 53 29.97 -38.26 32.96
N GLY A 54 29.68 -38.86 31.80
CA GLY A 54 30.21 -40.18 31.42
C GLY A 54 30.36 -40.36 29.91
N SER A 55 31.55 -40.76 29.46
CA SER A 55 31.85 -41.19 28.08
C SER A 55 33.04 -42.13 28.09
N VAL A 56 32.92 -43.35 27.52
CA VAL A 56 34.06 -44.24 27.23
C VAL A 56 33.81 -45.12 25.98
N ALA A 57 34.79 -45.10 25.07
CA ALA A 57 35.25 -46.10 24.07
C ALA A 57 34.30 -46.85 23.10
N SER A 58 34.31 -46.41 21.83
CA SER A 58 35.08 -47.00 20.69
C SER A 58 35.50 -48.49 20.66
N TYR A 59 35.43 -49.09 19.46
CA TYR A 59 36.31 -50.16 18.96
C TYR A 59 36.72 -49.89 17.49
N GLY A 60 37.93 -50.31 17.08
CA GLY A 60 38.49 -50.15 15.71
C GLY A 60 37.88 -51.10 14.66
N THR A 61 38.36 -51.17 13.41
CA THR A 61 39.78 -51.14 12.97
C THR A 61 39.90 -50.87 11.43
N GLN A 62 41.02 -50.22 11.01
CA GLN A 62 41.80 -50.25 9.73
C GLN A 62 41.29 -50.98 8.44
N ILE A 63 41.75 -50.74 7.19
CA ILE A 63 42.80 -49.93 6.52
C ILE A 63 42.45 -49.83 5.00
N GLY A 64 43.02 -48.89 4.24
CA GLY A 64 43.15 -49.07 2.77
C GLY A 64 43.30 -47.80 1.90
N LEU A 65 44.48 -47.58 1.31
CA LEU A 65 44.72 -46.53 0.29
C LEU A 65 44.33 -46.98 -1.12
N GLY A 66 43.91 -46.04 -1.97
CA GLY A 66 43.79 -46.26 -3.43
C GLY A 66 43.27 -45.03 -4.18
N ALA A 67 44.17 -44.25 -4.79
CA ALA A 67 43.82 -43.01 -5.49
C ALA A 67 43.57 -43.23 -7.00
N LYS A 68 42.54 -42.56 -7.56
CA LYS A 68 42.52 -41.88 -8.89
C LYS A 68 41.12 -41.34 -9.21
N LEU A 69 40.99 -40.02 -9.39
CA LEU A 69 39.82 -39.39 -10.03
C LEU A 69 40.29 -38.55 -11.22
N LYS A 70 39.56 -38.69 -12.34
CA LYS A 70 39.69 -37.84 -13.54
C LYS A 70 38.84 -36.57 -13.37
N PRO A 71 39.16 -35.45 -14.05
CA PRO A 71 38.49 -34.18 -13.82
C PRO A 71 37.06 -34.19 -14.38
N LEU A 72 36.10 -33.70 -13.59
CA LEU A 72 34.76 -33.37 -14.07
C LEU A 72 34.64 -31.84 -14.13
N HIS A 73 34.18 -31.33 -15.27
CA HIS A 73 33.97 -29.90 -15.50
C HIS A 73 32.80 -29.41 -14.63
N VAL A 74 33.01 -28.37 -13.83
CA VAL A 74 31.94 -27.71 -13.06
C VAL A 74 31.80 -26.26 -13.52
N ASN A 75 30.66 -25.95 -14.15
CA ASN A 75 30.27 -24.58 -14.43
C ASN A 75 29.76 -23.93 -13.14
N HIS A 76 30.43 -22.87 -12.68
CA HIS A 76 29.96 -22.08 -11.54
C HIS A 76 28.85 -21.11 -11.95
N SER A 77 27.59 -21.52 -11.78
CA SER A 77 26.45 -20.61 -11.62
C SER A 77 26.14 -20.45 -10.13
N THR A 78 26.57 -19.35 -9.52
CA THR A 78 26.31 -19.06 -8.10
C THR A 78 24.87 -18.59 -7.89
N PRO A 79 24.06 -19.26 -7.03
CA PRO A 79 22.75 -18.76 -6.65
C PRO A 79 22.88 -17.59 -5.67
N LYS A 80 22.25 -16.45 -5.97
CA LYS A 80 22.10 -15.35 -5.00
C LYS A 80 21.08 -15.77 -3.93
N LEU A 81 21.54 -16.33 -2.83
CA LEU A 81 20.70 -16.66 -1.68
C LEU A 81 20.35 -15.40 -0.87
N PHE A 82 19.30 -14.68 -1.27
CA PHE A 82 18.71 -13.63 -0.44
C PHE A 82 17.96 -14.26 0.73
N LYS A 83 18.55 -14.22 1.92
CA LYS A 83 17.84 -14.54 3.17
C LYS A 83 16.83 -13.45 3.48
N GLY A 84 15.63 -13.87 3.93
CA GLY A 84 14.47 -13.00 4.11
C GLY A 84 14.70 -11.79 5.01
N PHE A 85 13.97 -10.71 4.70
CA PHE A 85 14.06 -9.41 5.35
C PHE A 85 13.47 -9.45 6.77
N SER A 86 14.28 -9.80 7.77
CA SER A 86 13.97 -9.50 9.17
C SER A 86 14.25 -8.02 9.45
N GLY A 87 13.25 -7.30 9.96
CA GLY A 87 13.37 -5.86 10.20
C GLY A 87 14.55 -5.46 11.10
N LEU A 88 15.16 -4.30 10.78
CA LEU A 88 16.09 -3.53 11.60
C LEU A 88 17.07 -4.34 12.47
N LYS A 89 18.02 -5.04 11.84
CA LYS A 89 19.31 -5.37 12.48
C LYS A 89 20.40 -4.42 12.01
N ALA A 90 20.89 -3.60 12.94
CA ALA A 90 22.21 -2.99 12.79
C ALA A 90 23.25 -4.12 12.69
N SER A 91 24.10 -4.08 11.67
CA SER A 91 25.14 -5.09 11.47
C SER A 91 26.34 -4.80 12.36
N SER A 92 26.26 -5.22 13.63
CA SER A 92 27.38 -5.17 14.58
C SER A 92 28.46 -6.19 14.22
N SER A 93 29.31 -5.82 13.26
CA SER A 93 30.62 -6.45 13.06
C SER A 93 31.62 -5.84 14.05
N SER A 94 31.56 -6.30 15.30
CA SER A 94 32.53 -5.92 16.34
C SER A 94 33.90 -6.54 16.05
N VAL A 95 34.80 -5.77 15.45
CA VAL A 95 36.23 -6.08 15.50
C VAL A 95 36.71 -5.70 16.91
N TYR A 96 37.03 -6.71 17.71
CA TYR A 96 37.75 -6.52 18.96
C TYR A 96 39.15 -6.01 18.61
N CYS A 97 39.45 -4.78 19.03
CA CYS A 97 40.80 -4.22 18.96
C CYS A 97 41.21 -3.87 20.39
N GLU A 98 41.90 -4.80 21.05
CA GLU A 98 42.56 -4.49 22.32
C GLU A 98 43.68 -3.49 22.05
N SER A 99 43.46 -2.25 22.49
CA SER A 99 44.50 -1.24 22.58
C SER A 99 45.01 -1.20 24.02
N GLU A 100 46.06 -1.96 24.32
CA GLU A 100 46.78 -1.80 25.58
C GLU A 100 47.38 -0.38 25.66
N THR A 101 46.89 0.42 26.60
CA THR A 101 47.48 1.70 26.94
C THR A 101 48.68 1.47 27.86
N PHE A 102 49.90 1.52 27.31
CA PHE A 102 51.10 1.67 28.13
C PHE A 102 51.66 3.10 28.04
N PHE A 103 51.89 3.70 29.20
CA PHE A 103 52.24 5.11 29.36
C PHE A 103 53.63 5.19 29.99
N MET A 104 54.63 5.77 29.30
CA MET A 104 55.77 6.52 29.88
C MET A 104 56.86 6.86 28.86
N GLY A 105 57.52 8.00 29.06
CA GLY A 105 58.98 8.09 28.96
C GLY A 105 59.58 8.81 27.74
N ASN A 106 60.07 10.03 27.96
CA ASN A 106 60.98 10.73 27.04
C ASN A 106 62.33 9.98 26.87
N GLY A 107 62.92 10.06 25.67
CA GLY A 107 64.33 9.69 25.45
C GLY A 107 64.84 10.08 24.05
N ARG A 108 65.85 10.96 23.98
CA ARG A 108 66.55 11.29 22.73
C ARG A 108 67.73 10.33 22.53
N HIS A 109 67.94 9.80 21.33
CA HIS A 109 69.23 9.87 20.61
C HIS A 109 69.14 9.29 19.19
N ALA A 110 70.07 9.69 18.32
CA ALA A 110 70.14 9.25 16.92
C ALA A 110 71.27 8.24 16.70
N SER A 111 71.06 7.23 15.83
CA SER A 111 71.88 7.00 14.62
C SER A 111 71.62 5.64 13.94
N VAL A 112 71.49 5.70 12.61
CA VAL A 112 71.98 4.76 11.57
C VAL A 112 72.21 3.28 11.94
N TRP A 113 71.54 2.35 11.25
CA TRP A 113 72.21 1.28 10.49
C TRP A 113 71.35 0.70 9.36
N LYS A 114 71.99 -0.03 8.45
CA LYS A 114 71.51 -0.31 7.08
C LYS A 114 70.81 -1.67 6.93
N SER A 115 69.97 -1.73 5.89
CA SER A 115 69.71 -2.90 5.03
C SER A 115 69.25 -4.22 5.67
N PHE A 116 67.94 -4.50 5.54
CA PHE A 116 67.48 -5.83 5.14
C PHE A 116 66.51 -5.71 3.96
N LYS A 117 66.78 -6.41 2.86
CA LYS A 117 65.86 -6.57 1.72
C LYS A 117 65.35 -8.01 1.66
N PRO A 118 64.08 -8.28 1.99
CA PRO A 118 63.38 -9.45 1.50
C PRO A 118 62.90 -9.16 0.08
N LYS A 119 63.33 -9.95 -0.92
CA LYS A 119 62.63 -10.01 -2.20
C LYS A 119 61.30 -10.71 -1.97
N PHE A 120 60.18 -10.02 -2.18
CA PHE A 120 58.89 -10.67 -2.38
C PHE A 120 58.24 -10.15 -3.66
N GLY A 121 57.60 -11.06 -4.40
CA GLY A 121 57.22 -10.83 -5.79
C GLY A 121 56.13 -9.76 -5.97
N ARG A 122 56.15 -9.09 -7.12
CA ARG A 122 55.02 -8.28 -7.60
C ARG A 122 53.83 -9.20 -7.92
N SER A 123 52.88 -9.31 -7.00
CA SER A 123 51.50 -9.66 -7.32
C SER A 123 50.66 -8.38 -7.41
N ASN A 124 50.63 -7.78 -8.60
CA ASN A 124 49.57 -6.83 -8.94
C ASN A 124 48.25 -7.61 -8.96
N LEU A 125 47.37 -7.39 -7.98
CA LEU A 125 45.91 -7.53 -8.05
C LEU A 125 45.29 -7.21 -6.68
N ARG A 126 45.17 -5.92 -6.38
CA ARG A 126 44.16 -5.42 -5.42
C ARG A 126 43.14 -4.60 -6.20
N THR A 127 42.26 -5.31 -6.91
CA THR A 127 40.98 -4.75 -7.35
C THR A 127 40.19 -4.43 -6.09
N LYS A 128 40.32 -3.20 -5.58
CA LYS A 128 39.35 -2.66 -4.63
C LYS A 128 38.05 -2.54 -5.42
N SER A 129 37.20 -3.56 -5.34
CA SER A 129 35.79 -3.41 -5.65
C SER A 129 35.24 -2.39 -4.65
N GLN A 130 35.23 -1.12 -5.04
CA GLN A 130 34.35 -0.15 -4.42
C GLN A 130 32.95 -0.73 -4.60
N LEU A 131 32.38 -1.22 -3.49
CA LEU A 131 30.94 -1.39 -3.38
C LEU A 131 30.35 0.01 -3.40
N LEU A 132 30.28 0.59 -4.59
CA LEU A 132 29.31 1.64 -4.88
C LEU A 132 27.96 1.05 -4.46
N PRO A 133 27.16 1.77 -3.66
CA PRO A 133 25.76 1.38 -3.46
C PRO A 133 25.17 1.17 -4.85
N GLN A 134 24.47 0.05 -5.09
CA GLN A 134 23.62 -0.01 -6.27
C GLN A 134 22.73 1.21 -6.20
N ALA A 135 22.75 2.03 -7.25
CA ALA A 135 21.84 3.16 -7.35
C ALA A 135 20.45 2.58 -7.24
N SER A 136 19.70 3.00 -6.21
CA SER A 136 18.32 2.59 -6.08
C SER A 136 17.60 3.03 -7.36
N SER A 137 16.82 2.12 -7.93
CA SER A 137 16.42 2.21 -9.34
C SER A 137 15.02 2.78 -9.51
N PHE A 138 14.10 2.45 -8.61
CA PHE A 138 12.67 2.60 -8.86
C PHE A 138 12.06 3.82 -8.18
N LYS A 139 11.11 4.48 -8.87
CA LYS A 139 10.31 5.56 -8.31
C LYS A 139 8.93 5.05 -7.95
N VAL A 140 8.45 5.46 -6.77
CA VAL A 140 7.15 5.06 -6.25
C VAL A 140 6.30 6.30 -6.01
N ALA A 141 5.09 6.35 -6.57
CA ALA A 141 4.11 7.39 -6.26
C ALA A 141 3.12 6.92 -5.20
N VAL A 142 2.81 7.76 -4.21
CA VAL A 142 1.76 7.55 -3.23
C VAL A 142 0.70 8.62 -3.43
N LEU A 143 -0.48 8.22 -3.94
CA LEU A 143 -1.61 9.11 -4.21
C LEU A 143 -2.56 9.09 -3.00
N GLY A 144 -2.63 10.18 -2.25
CA GLY A 144 -3.23 10.24 -0.91
C GLY A 144 -2.18 10.19 0.22
N ALA A 145 -0.97 10.70 -0.04
CA ALA A 145 0.19 10.62 0.85
C ALA A 145 0.05 11.39 2.18
N ALA A 146 -0.82 12.40 2.27
CA ALA A 146 -1.07 13.12 3.51
C ALA A 146 -2.14 12.43 4.40
N GLY A 147 -2.83 11.41 3.89
CA GLY A 147 -3.81 10.63 4.63
C GLY A 147 -3.21 9.73 5.72
N GLY A 148 -4.07 9.19 6.59
CA GLY A 148 -3.66 8.38 7.75
C GLY A 148 -2.98 7.05 7.41
N ILE A 149 -3.20 6.49 6.21
CA ILE A 149 -2.39 5.39 5.65
C ILE A 149 -1.18 5.95 4.89
N GLY A 150 -1.38 7.01 4.11
CA GLY A 150 -0.39 7.61 3.23
C GLY A 150 0.91 8.01 3.93
N GLN A 151 0.84 8.69 5.08
CA GLN A 151 2.04 9.13 5.80
C GLN A 151 2.93 7.96 6.28
N PRO A 152 2.44 7.00 7.09
CA PRO A 152 3.26 5.86 7.51
C PRO A 152 3.67 4.95 6.34
N LEU A 153 2.85 4.84 5.29
CA LEU A 153 3.22 4.08 4.07
C LEU A 153 4.41 4.74 3.36
N SER A 154 4.36 6.06 3.21
CA SER A 154 5.42 6.86 2.58
C SER A 154 6.75 6.77 3.34
N LEU A 155 6.69 6.74 4.69
CA LEU A 155 7.86 6.48 5.52
C LEU A 155 8.48 5.10 5.25
N LEU A 156 7.66 4.05 5.21
CA LEU A 156 8.15 2.69 4.96
C LEU A 156 8.74 2.54 3.55
N ILE A 157 8.13 3.15 2.53
CA ILE A 157 8.66 3.17 1.16
C ILE A 157 9.99 3.95 1.10
N LYS A 158 10.08 5.12 1.74
CA LYS A 158 11.32 5.92 1.87
C LYS A 158 12.46 5.16 2.55
N MET A 159 12.15 4.15 3.36
CA MET A 159 13.13 3.28 4.02
C MET A 159 13.65 2.12 3.16
N SER A 160 13.00 1.79 2.03
CA SER A 160 13.45 0.71 1.15
C SER A 160 14.72 1.10 0.39
N PRO A 161 15.74 0.21 0.31
CA PRO A 161 16.95 0.45 -0.48
C PRO A 161 16.72 0.34 -1.99
N LEU A 162 15.56 -0.17 -2.44
CA LEU A 162 15.22 -0.27 -3.87
C LEU A 162 14.65 1.03 -4.46
N VAL A 163 14.26 1.98 -3.60
CA VAL A 163 13.57 3.22 -4.01
C VAL A 163 14.55 4.38 -4.22
N SER A 164 14.41 5.05 -5.37
CA SER A 164 15.22 6.20 -5.80
C SER A 164 14.54 7.54 -5.50
N ALA A 165 13.21 7.58 -5.63
CA ALA A 165 12.38 8.70 -5.22
C ALA A 165 10.98 8.23 -4.80
N VAL A 166 10.46 8.83 -3.74
CA VAL A 166 9.03 8.76 -3.39
C VAL A 166 8.37 10.05 -3.86
N HIS A 167 7.42 9.91 -4.79
CA HIS A 167 6.55 11.00 -5.22
C HIS A 167 5.28 10.97 -4.34
N LEU A 168 5.05 12.05 -3.62
CA LEU A 168 4.01 12.16 -2.60
C LEU A 168 2.93 13.10 -3.14
N TYR A 169 1.77 12.57 -3.53
CA TYR A 169 0.65 13.35 -4.02
C TYR A 169 -0.49 13.41 -3.01
N ASP A 170 -1.07 14.59 -2.82
CA ASP A 170 -2.34 14.77 -2.13
C ASP A 170 -2.99 16.09 -2.54
N VAL A 171 -4.27 16.28 -2.23
CA VAL A 171 -4.99 17.55 -2.49
C VAL A 171 -4.55 18.66 -1.52
N ALA A 172 -4.00 18.31 -0.36
CA ALA A 172 -3.53 19.25 0.65
C ALA A 172 -2.37 18.69 1.49
N ASN A 173 -1.65 19.58 2.20
CA ASN A 173 -0.66 19.28 3.26
C ASN A 173 0.58 18.43 2.90
N VAL A 174 0.64 17.82 1.70
CA VAL A 174 1.69 16.87 1.33
C VAL A 174 3.10 17.45 1.22
N LYS A 175 3.25 18.76 0.93
CA LYS A 175 4.57 19.43 0.95
C LYS A 175 5.21 19.43 2.35
N GLY A 176 4.41 19.43 3.42
CA GLY A 176 4.91 19.23 4.79
C GLY A 176 5.38 17.78 5.04
N VAL A 177 4.62 16.79 4.57
CA VAL A 177 4.98 15.37 4.65
C VAL A 177 6.27 15.07 3.87
N ALA A 178 6.43 15.67 2.69
CA ALA A 178 7.64 15.54 1.89
C ALA A 178 8.88 16.14 2.59
N ALA A 179 8.73 17.31 3.23
CA ALA A 179 9.80 17.93 4.00
C ALA A 179 10.20 17.08 5.22
N ASP A 180 9.23 16.57 5.99
CA ASP A 180 9.49 15.68 7.13
C ASP A 180 10.24 14.41 6.70
N LEU A 181 9.74 13.71 5.68
CA LEU A 181 10.40 12.53 5.12
C LEU A 181 11.76 12.82 4.49
N SER A 182 12.04 14.05 4.04
CA SER A 182 13.36 14.41 3.49
C SER A 182 14.48 14.37 4.53
N HIS A 183 14.15 14.48 5.82
CA HIS A 183 15.12 14.36 6.91
C HIS A 183 15.51 12.90 7.22
N CYS A 184 14.77 11.90 6.71
CA CYS A 184 15.16 10.50 6.84
C CYS A 184 16.44 10.21 6.04
N ASN A 185 17.47 9.73 6.73
CA ASN A 185 18.84 9.50 6.23
C ASN A 185 18.99 8.27 5.30
N THR A 186 18.09 8.15 4.33
CA THR A 186 18.10 7.12 3.27
C THR A 186 18.27 7.78 1.89
N PRO A 187 18.88 7.11 0.91
CA PRO A 187 19.27 7.73 -0.37
C PRO A 187 18.08 8.14 -1.26
N SER A 188 16.91 7.53 -1.06
CA SER A 188 15.68 7.91 -1.78
C SER A 188 15.34 9.39 -1.59
N GLN A 189 15.01 10.08 -2.66
CA GLN A 189 14.46 11.44 -2.61
C GLN A 189 12.99 11.42 -2.12
N SER A 190 12.52 12.56 -1.63
CA SER A 190 11.11 12.81 -1.26
C SER A 190 10.61 14.04 -1.99
N LEU A 191 9.60 13.91 -2.85
CA LEU A 191 9.06 15.00 -3.67
C LEU A 191 7.55 15.17 -3.41
N GLY A 192 7.11 16.36 -3.04
CA GLY A 192 5.71 16.65 -2.68
C GLY A 192 4.95 17.41 -3.77
N PHE A 193 3.81 16.87 -4.18
CA PHE A 193 2.95 17.35 -5.26
C PHE A 193 1.54 17.65 -4.75
N THR A 194 1.18 18.92 -4.61
CA THR A 194 -0.11 19.36 -4.04
C THR A 194 -1.11 19.74 -5.12
N GLY A 195 -2.28 19.11 -5.11
CA GLY A 195 -3.44 19.52 -5.91
C GLY A 195 -3.37 19.11 -7.39
N GLU A 196 -4.51 19.18 -8.06
CA GLU A 196 -4.75 18.59 -9.39
C GLU A 196 -3.72 19.00 -10.45
N SER A 197 -3.26 20.26 -10.45
CA SER A 197 -2.22 20.78 -11.36
C SER A 197 -0.85 20.11 -11.20
N GLU A 198 -0.55 19.52 -10.04
CA GLU A 198 0.71 18.81 -9.78
C GLU A 198 0.58 17.27 -9.92
N LEU A 199 -0.65 16.73 -10.07
CA LEU A 199 -0.92 15.28 -10.17
C LEU A 199 -0.16 14.62 -11.34
N ALA A 200 -0.27 15.19 -12.55
CA ALA A 200 0.44 14.69 -13.74
C ALA A 200 1.96 14.64 -13.55
N ASN A 201 2.53 15.64 -12.86
CA ASN A 201 3.96 15.67 -12.55
C ASN A 201 4.36 14.61 -11.52
N SER A 202 3.49 14.29 -10.55
CA SER A 202 3.75 13.24 -9.56
C SER A 202 3.89 11.84 -10.14
N LEU A 203 3.43 11.63 -11.38
CA LEU A 203 3.40 10.31 -12.05
C LEU A 203 4.58 10.10 -13.02
N LYS A 204 5.38 11.14 -13.31
CA LYS A 204 6.39 11.09 -14.38
C LYS A 204 7.52 10.09 -14.10
N GLY A 205 7.57 9.03 -14.91
CA GLY A 205 8.58 7.98 -14.85
C GLY A 205 8.57 7.24 -13.51
N VAL A 206 7.35 6.94 -13.02
CA VAL A 206 7.06 6.14 -11.83
C VAL A 206 6.88 4.67 -12.25
N ASP A 207 7.48 3.76 -11.49
CA ASP A 207 7.42 2.31 -11.74
C ASP A 207 6.26 1.65 -10.97
N VAL A 208 5.93 2.17 -9.78
CA VAL A 208 4.85 1.69 -8.92
C VAL A 208 4.01 2.87 -8.41
N VAL A 209 2.70 2.84 -8.68
CA VAL A 209 1.72 3.81 -8.15
C VAL A 209 0.88 3.14 -7.08
N VAL A 210 0.82 3.75 -5.90
CA VAL A 210 0.06 3.24 -4.76
C VAL A 210 -1.04 4.23 -4.40
N ILE A 211 -2.29 3.76 -4.32
CA ILE A 211 -3.47 4.60 -4.13
C ILE A 211 -4.14 4.25 -2.79
N PRO A 212 -3.67 4.79 -1.66
CA PRO A 212 -4.40 4.83 -0.39
C PRO A 212 -5.45 5.95 -0.31
N ALA A 213 -5.52 6.85 -1.30
CA ALA A 213 -6.49 7.95 -1.33
C ALA A 213 -7.94 7.46 -1.17
N GLY A 214 -8.66 8.10 -0.25
CA GLY A 214 -10.06 7.79 0.02
C GLY A 214 -10.53 8.47 1.30
N VAL A 215 -11.83 8.63 1.42
CA VAL A 215 -12.45 9.15 2.64
C VAL A 215 -12.70 7.96 3.58
N PRO A 216 -12.27 8.03 4.86
CA PRO A 216 -12.65 7.01 5.84
C PRO A 216 -14.14 7.13 6.16
N ARG A 217 -14.80 6.01 6.48
CA ARG A 217 -16.22 6.01 6.86
C ARG A 217 -16.45 6.96 8.05
N LYS A 218 -17.33 7.95 7.88
CA LYS A 218 -17.77 8.87 8.93
C LYS A 218 -19.12 8.42 9.50
N SER A 219 -19.43 8.82 10.74
CA SER A 219 -20.77 8.65 11.30
C SER A 219 -21.81 9.33 10.40
N GLY A 220 -22.98 8.71 10.22
CA GLY A 220 -24.05 9.16 9.32
C GLY A 220 -23.87 8.83 7.83
N MET A 221 -22.70 8.33 7.40
CA MET A 221 -22.45 7.96 5.99
C MET A 221 -22.91 6.53 5.69
N THR A 222 -23.71 6.33 4.63
CA THR A 222 -24.12 4.98 4.19
C THR A 222 -22.96 4.24 3.51
N ARG A 223 -23.12 2.92 3.30
CA ARG A 223 -22.15 2.14 2.52
C ARG A 223 -22.05 2.62 1.06
N ASP A 224 -23.14 3.15 0.51
CA ASP A 224 -23.21 3.60 -0.88
C ASP A 224 -22.63 5.00 -1.08
N ASP A 225 -22.85 5.92 -0.13
CA ASP A 225 -22.19 7.24 -0.14
C ASP A 225 -20.66 7.10 -0.12
N LEU A 226 -20.16 6.24 0.77
CA LEU A 226 -18.73 5.94 0.90
C LEU A 226 -18.16 5.36 -0.40
N PHE A 227 -18.89 4.41 -1.01
CA PHE A 227 -18.52 3.87 -2.32
C PHE A 227 -18.48 4.97 -3.38
N ASN A 228 -19.54 5.79 -3.52
CA ASN A 228 -19.62 6.81 -4.56
C ASN A 228 -18.52 7.87 -4.43
N VAL A 229 -18.17 8.28 -3.21
CA VAL A 229 -17.06 9.21 -2.96
C VAL A 229 -15.73 8.59 -3.38
N ASN A 230 -15.41 7.39 -2.90
CA ASN A 230 -14.13 6.74 -3.19
C ASN A 230 -14.03 6.28 -4.66
N ALA A 231 -15.14 5.92 -5.30
CA ALA A 231 -15.22 5.58 -6.71
C ALA A 231 -14.86 6.78 -7.62
N ASN A 232 -15.32 7.99 -7.28
CA ASN A 232 -14.89 9.21 -7.99
C ASN A 232 -13.38 9.47 -7.78
N ILE A 233 -12.88 9.37 -6.54
CA ILE A 233 -11.46 9.57 -6.23
C ILE A 233 -10.57 8.59 -7.02
N VAL A 234 -10.88 7.29 -6.97
CA VAL A 234 -10.12 6.26 -7.71
C VAL A 234 -10.22 6.50 -9.21
N LYS A 235 -11.40 6.83 -9.76
CA LYS A 235 -11.55 7.14 -11.18
C LYS A 235 -10.60 8.25 -11.62
N THR A 236 -10.63 9.41 -10.97
CA THR A 236 -9.78 10.56 -11.35
C THR A 236 -8.28 10.24 -11.25
N LEU A 237 -7.87 9.53 -10.19
CA LEU A 237 -6.46 9.16 -10.02
C LEU A 237 -6.00 8.12 -11.04
N VAL A 238 -6.83 7.12 -11.36
CA VAL A 238 -6.52 6.10 -12.36
C VAL A 238 -6.55 6.67 -13.79
N GLU A 239 -7.42 7.65 -14.08
CA GLU A 239 -7.38 8.40 -15.34
C GLU A 239 -6.04 9.13 -15.50
N ALA A 240 -5.55 9.80 -14.44
CA ALA A 240 -4.25 10.46 -14.48
C ALA A 240 -3.08 9.46 -14.61
N VAL A 241 -3.15 8.28 -13.97
CA VAL A 241 -2.17 7.19 -14.13
C VAL A 241 -2.16 6.69 -15.57
N ALA A 242 -3.33 6.46 -16.18
CA ALA A 242 -3.44 6.04 -17.57
C ALA A 242 -2.78 7.04 -18.53
N ASP A 243 -2.94 8.34 -18.27
CA ASP A 243 -2.42 9.41 -19.13
C ASP A 243 -0.91 9.70 -18.94
N ASN A 244 -0.33 9.38 -17.78
CA ASN A 244 1.04 9.82 -17.41
C ASN A 244 2.01 8.69 -17.01
N ALA A 245 1.51 7.52 -16.63
CA ALA A 245 2.29 6.36 -16.19
C ALA A 245 1.57 5.01 -16.51
N PRO A 246 1.13 4.77 -17.76
CA PRO A 246 0.35 3.57 -18.12
C PRO A 246 1.12 2.26 -17.91
N ASP A 247 2.45 2.32 -17.88
CA ASP A 247 3.31 1.15 -17.69
C ASP A 247 3.57 0.77 -16.22
N ALA A 248 3.20 1.62 -15.26
CA ALA A 248 3.44 1.39 -13.84
C ALA A 248 2.59 0.24 -13.27
N PHE A 249 3.05 -0.38 -12.18
CA PHE A 249 2.20 -1.27 -11.39
C PHE A 249 1.28 -0.42 -10.51
N ILE A 250 -0.02 -0.70 -10.54
CA ILE A 250 -1.08 0.11 -9.92
C ILE A 250 -1.65 -0.64 -8.72
N HIS A 251 -1.35 -0.16 -7.51
CA HIS A 251 -1.77 -0.76 -6.24
C HIS A 251 -2.97 0.00 -5.66
N ILE A 252 -4.16 -0.57 -5.76
CA ILE A 252 -5.39 -0.02 -5.20
C ILE A 252 -5.54 -0.48 -3.74
N ILE A 253 -5.52 0.48 -2.81
CA ILE A 253 -5.85 0.30 -1.38
C ILE A 253 -7.20 0.98 -1.05
N SER A 254 -7.61 1.96 -1.86
CA SER A 254 -8.89 2.67 -1.76
C SER A 254 -10.08 1.72 -1.63
N ASN A 255 -10.75 1.75 -0.47
CA ASN A 255 -11.88 0.87 -0.19
C ASN A 255 -13.20 1.38 -0.81
N PRO A 256 -14.11 0.48 -1.22
CA PRO A 256 -14.02 -0.98 -1.13
C PRO A 256 -13.25 -1.62 -2.30
N VAL A 257 -12.17 -2.35 -2.01
CA VAL A 257 -11.25 -2.94 -3.03
C VAL A 257 -11.99 -3.82 -4.05
N ASN A 258 -12.97 -4.62 -3.61
CA ASN A 258 -13.81 -5.48 -4.45
C ASN A 258 -14.55 -4.73 -5.58
N SER A 259 -14.74 -3.41 -5.44
CA SER A 259 -15.40 -2.56 -6.45
C SER A 259 -14.48 -1.51 -7.07
N THR A 260 -13.46 -1.03 -6.35
CA THR A 260 -12.53 -0.01 -6.87
C THR A 260 -11.51 -0.60 -7.85
N VAL A 261 -11.14 -1.87 -7.73
CA VAL A 261 -10.27 -2.55 -8.72
C VAL A 261 -10.99 -2.80 -10.06
N PRO A 262 -12.22 -3.35 -10.12
CA PRO A 262 -12.94 -3.48 -11.39
C PRO A 262 -13.25 -2.11 -12.01
N LEU A 263 -13.56 -1.09 -11.20
CA LEU A 263 -13.69 0.29 -11.65
C LEU A 263 -12.38 0.79 -12.30
N ALA A 264 -11.23 0.58 -11.67
CA ALA A 264 -9.93 0.97 -12.21
C ALA A 264 -9.63 0.25 -13.53
N ALA A 265 -9.96 -1.04 -13.64
CA ALA A 265 -9.82 -1.81 -14.87
C ALA A 265 -10.67 -1.23 -16.02
N GLU A 266 -11.95 -0.90 -15.77
CA GLU A 266 -12.82 -0.29 -16.78
C GLU A 266 -12.32 1.10 -17.22
N VAL A 267 -11.79 1.92 -16.29
CA VAL A 267 -11.16 3.21 -16.62
C VAL A 267 -9.93 3.01 -17.53
N LEU A 268 -9.05 2.05 -17.19
CA LEU A 268 -7.87 1.76 -18.00
C LEU A 268 -8.23 1.18 -19.38
N LYS A 269 -9.31 0.40 -19.48
CA LYS A 269 -9.85 -0.12 -20.76
C LYS A 269 -10.38 1.03 -21.63
N GLN A 270 -11.13 1.98 -21.05
CA GLN A 270 -11.60 3.18 -21.74
C GLN A 270 -10.45 4.06 -22.25
N LYS A 271 -9.35 4.12 -21.51
CA LYS A 271 -8.11 4.80 -21.91
C LYS A 271 -7.24 4.02 -22.90
N GLY A 272 -7.59 2.76 -23.20
CA GLY A 272 -6.86 1.91 -24.16
C GLY A 272 -5.51 1.36 -23.66
N VAL A 273 -5.24 1.44 -22.35
CA VAL A 273 -3.93 1.11 -21.74
C VAL A 273 -3.99 -0.01 -20.70
N TYR A 274 -5.07 -0.79 -20.67
CA TYR A 274 -5.26 -1.83 -19.65
C TYR A 274 -4.36 -3.06 -19.88
N ASP A 275 -3.40 -3.27 -18.97
CA ASP A 275 -2.70 -4.55 -18.80
C ASP A 275 -3.20 -5.21 -17.49
N PRO A 276 -3.92 -6.36 -17.55
CA PRO A 276 -4.45 -7.02 -16.37
C PRO A 276 -3.37 -7.51 -15.40
N ARG A 277 -2.11 -7.65 -15.86
CA ARG A 277 -0.98 -8.08 -15.01
C ARG A 277 -0.47 -6.96 -14.12
N LYS A 278 -0.79 -5.70 -14.40
CA LYS A 278 -0.25 -4.52 -13.72
C LYS A 278 -1.21 -3.87 -12.73
N LEU A 279 -2.47 -4.32 -12.65
CA LEU A 279 -3.48 -3.78 -11.73
C LEU A 279 -3.71 -4.72 -10.55
N PHE A 280 -3.48 -4.22 -9.34
CA PHE A 280 -3.48 -5.01 -8.11
C PHE A 280 -4.39 -4.39 -7.03
N GLY A 281 -5.34 -5.16 -6.51
CA GLY A 281 -5.97 -4.87 -5.23
C GLY A 281 -5.11 -5.40 -4.08
N VAL A 282 -4.73 -4.52 -3.16
CA VAL A 282 -3.81 -4.86 -2.06
C VAL A 282 -4.60 -5.53 -0.93
N THR A 283 -4.65 -6.86 -0.94
CA THR A 283 -5.28 -7.69 0.11
C THR A 283 -4.29 -8.20 1.17
N THR A 284 -3.01 -7.78 1.08
CA THR A 284 -1.91 -8.23 1.94
C THR A 284 -2.17 -8.05 3.44
N LEU A 285 -3.04 -7.11 3.84
CA LEU A 285 -3.40 -6.93 5.25
C LEU A 285 -4.14 -8.16 5.84
N ASP A 286 -4.90 -8.87 5.02
CA ASP A 286 -5.64 -10.05 5.48
C ASP A 286 -4.71 -11.25 5.65
N VAL A 287 -3.71 -11.41 4.77
CA VAL A 287 -2.60 -12.36 4.96
C VAL A 287 -1.80 -12.02 6.23
N VAL A 288 -1.46 -10.75 6.45
CA VAL A 288 -0.76 -10.31 7.67
C VAL A 288 -1.57 -10.63 8.94
N ARG A 289 -2.90 -10.46 8.92
CA ARG A 289 -3.80 -10.85 10.00
C ARG A 289 -3.88 -12.35 10.19
N ALA A 290 -4.10 -13.11 9.11
CA ALA A 290 -4.18 -14.56 9.13
C ALA A 290 -2.91 -15.19 9.72
N ASN A 291 -1.72 -14.78 9.22
CA ASN A 291 -0.44 -15.25 9.76
C ASN A 291 -0.30 -14.90 11.25
N THR A 292 -0.70 -13.69 11.66
CA THR A 292 -0.66 -13.25 13.07
C THR A 292 -1.56 -14.09 13.97
N PHE A 293 -2.81 -14.31 13.57
CA PHE A 293 -3.80 -15.01 14.40
C PHE A 293 -3.56 -16.53 14.41
N VAL A 294 -3.16 -17.13 13.30
CA VAL A 294 -2.73 -18.54 13.23
C VAL A 294 -1.49 -18.76 14.10
N ALA A 295 -0.49 -17.88 14.04
CA ALA A 295 0.71 -17.98 14.89
C ALA A 295 0.37 -17.92 16.38
N GLN A 296 -0.56 -17.04 16.77
CA GLN A 296 -1.05 -16.94 18.15
C GLN A 296 -1.85 -18.18 18.58
N ASN A 297 -2.80 -18.63 17.76
CA ASN A 297 -3.71 -19.74 18.08
C ASN A 297 -2.97 -21.09 18.16
N LYS A 298 -2.05 -21.36 17.22
CA LYS A 298 -1.28 -22.63 17.15
C LYS A 298 0.12 -22.54 17.78
N ASN A 299 0.42 -21.45 18.51
CA ASN A 299 1.71 -21.19 19.17
C ASN A 299 2.94 -21.37 18.24
N LEU A 300 2.84 -20.86 17.01
CA LEU A 300 3.89 -20.92 16.00
C LEU A 300 4.75 -19.65 16.02
N LYS A 301 5.97 -19.76 15.51
CA LYS A 301 6.82 -18.58 15.25
C LYS A 301 6.25 -17.83 14.05
N LEU A 302 5.77 -16.61 14.26
CA LEU A 302 5.14 -15.77 13.22
C LEU A 302 5.95 -15.64 11.92
N ILE A 303 7.28 -15.62 12.01
CA ILE A 303 8.17 -15.50 10.83
C ILE A 303 8.13 -16.73 9.91
N ASP A 304 7.72 -17.88 10.44
CA ASP A 304 7.62 -19.15 9.70
C ASP A 304 6.20 -19.37 9.14
N VAL A 305 5.22 -18.53 9.51
CA VAL A 305 3.80 -18.72 9.15
C VAL A 305 3.43 -18.02 7.84
N ASP A 306 2.86 -18.77 6.91
CA ASP A 306 2.23 -18.30 5.66
C ASP A 306 0.84 -18.96 5.47
N VAL A 307 -0.21 -18.14 5.44
CA VAL A 307 -1.59 -18.54 5.19
C VAL A 307 -2.06 -17.83 3.90
N PRO A 308 -2.35 -18.55 2.80
CA PRO A 308 -2.96 -17.91 1.64
C PRO A 308 -4.36 -17.42 2.00
N VAL A 309 -4.69 -16.19 1.57
CA VAL A 309 -6.03 -15.61 1.73
C VAL A 309 -6.56 -15.24 0.34
N VAL A 310 -7.75 -15.73 0.02
CA VAL A 310 -8.36 -15.69 -1.31
C VAL A 310 -9.75 -15.04 -1.28
N GLY A 311 -10.37 -14.84 -2.45
CA GLY A 311 -11.70 -14.23 -2.58
C GLY A 311 -11.66 -12.74 -2.85
N GLY A 312 -11.78 -11.92 -1.81
CA GLY A 312 -11.86 -10.46 -1.83
C GLY A 312 -11.37 -9.83 -0.52
N HIS A 313 -11.81 -8.60 -0.24
CA HIS A 313 -11.33 -7.75 0.86
C HIS A 313 -12.48 -7.15 1.71
N ALA A 314 -13.62 -7.83 1.82
CA ALA A 314 -14.75 -7.36 2.62
C ALA A 314 -15.60 -8.50 3.18
N GLY A 315 -15.79 -8.55 4.51
CA GLY A 315 -16.66 -9.51 5.17
C GLY A 315 -16.35 -10.95 4.75
N ILE A 316 -17.38 -11.72 4.41
CA ILE A 316 -17.25 -13.13 4.00
C ILE A 316 -16.42 -13.34 2.73
N THR A 317 -16.15 -12.28 1.94
CA THR A 317 -15.26 -12.39 0.77
C THR A 317 -13.81 -12.64 1.14
N ILE A 318 -13.39 -12.41 2.38
CA ILE A 318 -12.05 -12.75 2.86
C ILE A 318 -12.05 -14.23 3.28
N LEU A 319 -11.45 -15.11 2.47
CA LEU A 319 -11.36 -16.55 2.75
C LEU A 319 -9.90 -16.95 3.05
N PRO A 320 -9.51 -17.14 4.32
CA PRO A 320 -8.23 -17.72 4.68
C PRO A 320 -8.25 -19.22 4.43
N LEU A 321 -7.30 -19.72 3.63
CA LEU A 321 -7.15 -21.15 3.35
C LEU A 321 -6.29 -21.80 4.44
N LEU A 322 -6.91 -22.01 5.60
CA LEU A 322 -6.27 -22.56 6.79
C LEU A 322 -5.71 -23.97 6.55
N SER A 323 -6.34 -24.77 5.69
CA SER A 323 -5.83 -26.09 5.26
C SER A 323 -4.52 -26.03 4.48
N LYS A 324 -4.17 -24.84 3.94
CA LYS A 324 -2.95 -24.58 3.16
C LYS A 324 -1.87 -23.85 3.97
N THR A 325 -2.07 -23.66 5.28
CA THR A 325 -1.11 -23.03 6.19
C THR A 325 0.25 -23.71 6.11
N ARG A 326 1.31 -22.91 6.06
CA ARG A 326 2.70 -23.35 6.23
C ARG A 326 3.27 -22.71 7.51
N PRO A 327 3.97 -23.44 8.40
CA PRO A 327 4.08 -24.91 8.41
C PRO A 327 2.70 -25.58 8.58
N SER A 328 2.58 -26.81 8.08
CA SER A 328 1.32 -27.55 8.12
C SER A 328 0.84 -27.76 9.56
N VAL A 329 -0.38 -27.34 9.85
CA VAL A 329 -1.07 -27.51 11.14
C VAL A 329 -2.52 -27.90 10.91
N THR A 330 -3.08 -28.68 11.81
CA THR A 330 -4.48 -29.12 11.75
C THR A 330 -5.40 -28.16 12.51
N PHE A 331 -6.58 -27.94 11.95
CA PHE A 331 -7.69 -27.23 12.57
C PHE A 331 -8.90 -28.17 12.63
N THR A 332 -9.73 -28.08 13.66
CA THR A 332 -11.12 -28.60 13.56
C THR A 332 -11.97 -27.64 12.73
N ASP A 333 -13.15 -28.06 12.28
CA ASP A 333 -14.04 -27.19 11.51
C ASP A 333 -14.49 -25.98 12.36
N GLU A 334 -14.68 -26.15 13.67
CA GLU A 334 -15.02 -25.08 14.61
C GLU A 334 -13.86 -24.09 14.81
N GLU A 335 -12.62 -24.59 15.00
CA GLU A 335 -11.43 -23.74 15.07
C GLU A 335 -11.22 -22.96 13.76
N ALA A 336 -11.48 -23.59 12.61
CA ALA A 336 -11.38 -22.98 11.30
C ALA A 336 -12.44 -21.88 11.11
N GLU A 337 -13.67 -22.13 11.56
CA GLU A 337 -14.76 -21.16 11.52
C GLU A 337 -14.49 -19.94 12.42
N GLU A 338 -14.18 -20.14 13.70
CA GLU A 338 -13.88 -19.06 14.64
C GLU A 338 -12.74 -18.17 14.14
N LEU A 339 -11.65 -18.79 13.64
CA LEU A 339 -10.49 -18.06 13.16
C LEU A 339 -10.78 -17.32 11.85
N THR A 340 -11.58 -17.91 10.96
CA THR A 340 -12.04 -17.28 9.72
C THR A 340 -12.92 -16.06 10.01
N VAL A 341 -13.92 -16.19 10.88
CA VAL A 341 -14.80 -15.09 11.31
C VAL A 341 -13.99 -13.95 11.93
N ARG A 342 -12.96 -14.27 12.73
CA ARG A 342 -12.04 -13.26 13.28
C ARG A 342 -11.21 -12.56 12.21
N ILE A 343 -10.65 -13.29 11.24
CA ILE A 343 -9.87 -12.72 10.13
C ILE A 343 -10.75 -11.76 9.30
N GLN A 344 -11.98 -12.15 8.99
CA GLN A 344 -12.97 -11.35 8.26
C GLN A 344 -13.35 -10.06 9.02
N ASN A 345 -13.50 -10.14 10.35
CA ASN A 345 -13.95 -9.02 11.19
C ASN A 345 -12.84 -8.17 11.82
N ALA A 346 -11.56 -8.53 11.65
CA ALA A 346 -10.42 -7.75 12.18
C ALA A 346 -10.27 -6.33 11.58
N GLY A 347 -11.05 -5.99 10.55
CA GLY A 347 -11.28 -4.60 10.14
C GLY A 347 -12.17 -3.83 11.12
N THR A 348 -13.29 -4.44 11.49
CA THR A 348 -14.29 -3.95 12.44
C THR A 348 -13.72 -3.82 13.84
N GLU A 349 -12.99 -4.84 14.34
CA GLU A 349 -12.32 -4.83 15.65
C GLU A 349 -11.46 -3.56 15.84
N VAL A 350 -10.73 -3.15 14.81
CA VAL A 350 -9.86 -1.95 14.86
C VAL A 350 -10.67 -0.64 14.82
N VAL A 351 -11.82 -0.61 14.13
CA VAL A 351 -12.73 0.55 14.13
C VAL A 351 -13.37 0.73 15.51
N GLU A 352 -13.79 -0.37 16.13
CA GLU A 352 -14.38 -0.40 17.48
C GLU A 352 -13.34 -0.02 18.55
N ALA A 353 -12.13 -0.59 18.50
CA ALA A 353 -11.03 -0.22 19.39
C ALA A 353 -10.58 1.24 19.23
N LYS A 354 -10.83 1.86 18.07
CA LYS A 354 -10.62 3.30 17.83
C LYS A 354 -11.86 4.15 18.16
N ALA A 355 -12.90 3.59 18.77
CA ALA A 355 -14.17 4.26 19.07
C ALA A 355 -14.78 4.98 17.85
N GLY A 356 -14.66 4.39 16.65
CA GLY A 356 -15.13 4.96 15.40
C GLY A 356 -14.24 6.07 14.80
N ALA A 357 -13.11 6.43 15.42
CA ALA A 357 -12.17 7.45 14.94
C ALA A 357 -11.29 6.98 13.76
N GLY A 358 -11.86 6.22 12.83
CA GLY A 358 -11.21 5.66 11.64
C GLY A 358 -10.83 4.18 11.76
N SER A 359 -10.32 3.63 10.66
CA SER A 359 -9.97 2.21 10.49
C SER A 359 -8.48 1.91 10.73
N ALA A 360 -8.04 0.69 10.42
CA ALA A 360 -6.63 0.34 10.40
C ALA A 360 -5.81 1.29 9.50
N THR A 361 -4.74 1.85 10.06
CA THR A 361 -3.84 2.81 9.38
C THR A 361 -2.41 2.28 9.35
N LEU A 362 -1.82 2.05 10.52
CA LEU A 362 -0.42 1.61 10.67
C LEU A 362 -0.19 0.20 10.09
N SER A 363 -1.06 -0.76 10.42
CA SER A 363 -0.98 -2.13 9.89
C SER A 363 -1.27 -2.20 8.39
N MET A 364 -2.17 -1.34 7.88
CA MET A 364 -2.41 -1.23 6.44
C MET A 364 -1.20 -0.64 5.71
N ALA A 365 -0.55 0.39 6.27
CA ALA A 365 0.69 0.93 5.73
C ALA A 365 1.82 -0.11 5.69
N TYR A 366 1.97 -0.91 6.76
CA TYR A 366 2.90 -2.04 6.77
C TYR A 366 2.59 -3.08 5.67
N ALA A 367 1.34 -3.52 5.55
CA ALA A 367 0.94 -4.52 4.57
C ALA A 367 1.10 -4.00 3.12
N ALA A 368 0.76 -2.74 2.87
CA ALA A 368 0.97 -2.09 1.57
C ALA A 368 2.46 -1.91 1.25
N ALA A 369 3.29 -1.52 2.22
CA ALA A 369 4.73 -1.41 2.02
C ALA A 369 5.38 -2.77 1.71
N ARG A 370 4.93 -3.86 2.35
CA ARG A 370 5.33 -5.23 1.98
C ARG A 370 5.01 -5.54 0.51
N PHE A 371 3.79 -5.23 0.07
CA PHE A 371 3.37 -5.51 -1.31
C PHE A 371 4.13 -4.66 -2.35
N VAL A 372 4.47 -3.41 -2.00
CA VAL A 372 5.38 -2.56 -2.77
C VAL A 372 6.77 -3.18 -2.84
N GLU A 373 7.37 -3.59 -1.71
CA GLU A 373 8.70 -4.21 -1.69
C GLU A 373 8.76 -5.51 -2.53
N SER A 374 7.73 -6.35 -2.45
CA SER A 374 7.57 -7.54 -3.31
C SER A 374 7.53 -7.15 -4.80
N SER A 375 6.79 -6.09 -5.16
CA SER A 375 6.74 -5.58 -6.53
C SER A 375 8.08 -5.01 -7.01
N LEU A 376 8.80 -4.29 -6.16
CA LEU A 376 10.13 -3.75 -6.46
C LEU A 376 11.17 -4.86 -6.66
N ARG A 377 11.13 -5.93 -5.85
CA ARG A 377 11.94 -7.14 -6.05
C ARG A 377 11.65 -7.81 -7.40
N ALA A 378 10.37 -7.95 -7.76
CA ALA A 378 9.96 -8.52 -9.03
C ALA A 378 10.44 -7.68 -10.24
N LEU A 379 10.43 -6.35 -10.12
CA LEU A 379 10.99 -5.42 -11.10
C LEU A 379 12.53 -5.50 -11.20
N ASP A 380 13.25 -5.62 -10.08
CA ASP A 380 14.71 -5.88 -10.08
C ASP A 380 15.06 -7.21 -10.76
N GLY A 381 14.11 -8.15 -10.76
CA GLY A 381 14.21 -9.46 -11.43
C GLY A 381 14.44 -10.62 -10.48
N ASP A 382 14.01 -10.48 -9.22
CA ASP A 382 13.78 -11.61 -8.35
C ASP A 382 12.69 -12.51 -8.96
N GLY A 383 13.02 -13.78 -9.18
CA GLY A 383 12.13 -14.76 -9.83
C GLY A 383 11.24 -15.53 -8.85
N ASP A 384 11.38 -15.30 -7.54
CA ASP A 384 10.73 -16.05 -6.47
C ASP A 384 9.90 -15.12 -5.55
N VAL A 385 9.03 -14.34 -6.17
CA VAL A 385 8.13 -13.39 -5.50
C VAL A 385 6.68 -13.86 -5.60
N TYR A 386 6.04 -14.11 -4.45
CA TYR A 386 4.64 -14.48 -4.35
C TYR A 386 3.92 -13.63 -3.30
N GLU A 387 2.72 -13.17 -3.62
CA GLU A 387 1.81 -12.46 -2.71
C GLU A 387 0.37 -12.84 -3.03
N CYS A 388 -0.57 -12.66 -2.08
CA CYS A 388 -1.99 -12.66 -2.41
C CYS A 388 -2.42 -11.25 -2.85
N SER A 389 -3.18 -11.16 -3.95
CA SER A 389 -3.72 -9.89 -4.44
C SER A 389 -5.04 -10.11 -5.21
N PHE A 390 -5.95 -9.14 -5.12
CA PHE A 390 -7.19 -9.11 -5.89
C PHE A 390 -6.93 -8.58 -7.30
N VAL A 391 -6.88 -9.49 -8.28
CA VAL A 391 -6.48 -9.22 -9.67
C VAL A 391 -7.56 -9.69 -10.64
N GLN A 392 -7.48 -9.30 -11.92
CA GLN A 392 -8.29 -9.94 -12.95
C GLN A 392 -7.83 -11.40 -13.09
N SER A 393 -8.76 -12.35 -13.03
CA SER A 393 -8.44 -13.77 -12.85
C SER A 393 -9.48 -14.67 -13.49
N ASP A 394 -9.07 -15.89 -13.84
CA ASP A 394 -9.87 -16.98 -14.42
C ASP A 394 -9.96 -18.21 -13.50
N VAL A 395 -9.43 -18.12 -12.27
CA VAL A 395 -9.50 -19.21 -11.26
C VAL A 395 -10.91 -19.50 -10.74
N THR A 396 -11.87 -18.63 -11.06
CA THR A 396 -13.32 -18.82 -10.83
C THR A 396 -14.09 -18.24 -12.02
N GLU A 397 -15.40 -18.43 -12.02
CA GLU A 397 -16.34 -17.77 -12.94
C GLU A 397 -16.41 -16.24 -12.79
N LEU A 398 -15.81 -15.67 -11.74
CA LEU A 398 -15.78 -14.23 -11.49
C LEU A 398 -14.55 -13.60 -12.16
N PRO A 399 -14.68 -12.45 -12.86
CA PRO A 399 -13.58 -11.86 -13.62
C PRO A 399 -12.48 -11.25 -12.74
N PHE A 400 -12.72 -11.08 -11.44
CA PHE A 400 -11.72 -10.64 -10.46
C PHE A 400 -11.79 -11.52 -9.23
N PHE A 401 -10.63 -11.94 -8.72
CA PHE A 401 -10.54 -12.83 -7.56
C PHE A 401 -9.19 -12.65 -6.85
N ALA A 402 -9.21 -12.60 -5.51
CA ALA A 402 -7.99 -12.59 -4.71
C ALA A 402 -7.40 -13.99 -4.67
N SER A 403 -6.14 -14.11 -5.05
CA SER A 403 -5.44 -15.38 -5.12
C SER A 403 -3.94 -15.14 -4.97
N ARG A 404 -3.20 -16.20 -4.64
CA ARG A 404 -1.73 -16.14 -4.64
C ARG A 404 -1.27 -15.97 -6.09
N VAL A 405 -0.49 -14.93 -6.34
CA VAL A 405 0.10 -14.62 -7.65
C VAL A 405 1.62 -14.68 -7.56
N LYS A 406 2.25 -15.18 -8.62
CA LYS A 406 3.69 -15.03 -8.85
C LYS A 406 3.93 -13.71 -9.59
N LEU A 407 4.88 -12.92 -9.13
CA LEU A 407 5.23 -11.64 -9.74
C LEU A 407 6.56 -11.73 -10.52
N ASN A 408 6.66 -10.97 -11.61
CA ASN A 408 7.90 -10.71 -12.32
C ASN A 408 7.95 -9.27 -12.86
N ARG A 409 8.95 -8.94 -13.68
CA ARG A 409 9.16 -7.60 -14.28
C ARG A 409 7.98 -7.05 -15.12
N LYS A 410 6.99 -7.86 -15.47
CA LYS A 410 5.79 -7.47 -16.23
C LYS A 410 4.51 -7.48 -15.38
N GLY A 411 4.61 -7.73 -14.09
CA GLY A 411 3.48 -7.83 -13.16
C GLY A 411 3.17 -9.28 -12.80
N VAL A 412 1.89 -9.66 -12.78
CA VAL A 412 1.46 -11.06 -12.62
C VAL A 412 2.07 -11.93 -13.73
N GLU A 413 2.90 -12.90 -13.32
CA GLU A 413 3.41 -13.97 -14.19
C GLU A 413 2.41 -15.12 -14.29
N ALA A 414 1.89 -15.54 -13.15
CA ALA A 414 0.99 -16.68 -13.01
C ALA A 414 0.08 -16.52 -11.79
N VAL A 415 -1.14 -17.03 -11.88
CA VAL A 415 -2.05 -17.18 -10.74
C VAL A 415 -1.94 -18.62 -10.23
N ILE A 416 -1.77 -18.82 -8.93
CA ILE A 416 -1.53 -20.12 -8.31
C ILE A 416 -2.87 -20.81 -8.00
N SER A 417 -3.53 -21.32 -9.03
CA SER A 417 -4.83 -22.00 -8.94
C SER A 417 -4.80 -23.29 -8.11
N SER A 418 -3.62 -23.88 -7.88
CA SER A 418 -3.44 -25.07 -7.03
C SER A 418 -3.82 -24.84 -5.57
N ASP A 419 -3.82 -23.59 -5.08
CA ASP A 419 -4.23 -23.30 -3.70
C ASP A 419 -5.73 -23.61 -3.49
N LEU A 420 -6.55 -23.60 -4.54
CA LEU A 420 -7.99 -23.96 -4.51
C LEU A 420 -8.25 -25.48 -4.71
N GLN A 421 -7.21 -26.32 -4.83
CA GLN A 421 -7.37 -27.77 -4.99
C GLN A 421 -7.36 -28.47 -3.62
N GLY A 422 -8.29 -29.39 -3.38
CA GLY A 422 -8.37 -30.13 -2.10
C GLY A 422 -8.61 -29.21 -0.91
N LEU A 423 -9.60 -28.31 -1.03
CA LEU A 423 -10.15 -27.53 0.08
C LEU A 423 -10.89 -28.46 1.07
N THR A 424 -11.04 -28.03 2.32
CA THR A 424 -11.96 -28.70 3.26
C THR A 424 -13.42 -28.41 2.90
N ASP A 425 -14.35 -29.20 3.44
CA ASP A 425 -15.79 -28.96 3.30
C ASP A 425 -16.19 -27.55 3.79
N TYR A 426 -15.55 -27.05 4.85
CA TYR A 426 -15.73 -25.68 5.34
C TYR A 426 -15.26 -24.64 4.31
N GLU A 427 -14.02 -24.76 3.83
CA GLU A 427 -13.42 -23.83 2.87
C GLU A 427 -14.18 -23.81 1.53
N ALA A 428 -14.65 -24.97 1.07
CA ALA A 428 -15.47 -25.08 -0.14
C ALA A 428 -16.83 -24.39 0.02
N LYS A 429 -17.55 -24.62 1.13
CA LYS A 429 -18.83 -23.94 1.43
C LYS A 429 -18.64 -22.43 1.55
N ALA A 430 -17.56 -21.98 2.19
CA ALA A 430 -17.23 -20.57 2.31
C ALA A 430 -16.89 -19.92 0.95
N LEU A 431 -16.17 -20.64 0.08
CA LEU A 431 -15.88 -20.22 -1.30
C LEU A 431 -17.16 -20.06 -2.14
N ASP A 432 -18.13 -20.96 -2.00
CA ASP A 432 -19.42 -20.81 -2.70
C ASP A 432 -20.29 -19.70 -2.10
N ALA A 433 -20.28 -19.54 -0.77
CA ALA A 433 -21.03 -18.48 -0.09
C ALA A 433 -20.53 -17.06 -0.41
N LEU A 434 -19.23 -16.86 -0.65
CA LEU A 434 -18.67 -15.53 -0.92
C LEU A 434 -18.86 -15.03 -2.36
N LYS A 435 -19.02 -15.95 -3.32
CA LYS A 435 -19.09 -15.60 -4.76
C LYS A 435 -20.22 -14.63 -5.10
N PRO A 436 -21.46 -14.76 -4.59
CA PRO A 436 -22.53 -13.80 -4.87
C PRO A 436 -22.24 -12.37 -4.37
N GLU A 437 -21.68 -12.21 -3.17
CA GLU A 437 -21.33 -10.88 -2.62
C GLU A 437 -20.16 -10.26 -3.38
N LEU A 438 -19.17 -11.07 -3.76
CA LEU A 438 -18.04 -10.63 -4.56
C LEU A 438 -18.49 -10.22 -5.97
N LYS A 439 -19.35 -11.01 -6.63
CA LYS A 439 -19.96 -10.69 -7.92
C LYS A 439 -20.70 -9.35 -7.89
N ALA A 440 -21.59 -9.15 -6.92
CA ALA A 440 -22.33 -7.89 -6.76
C ALA A 440 -21.38 -6.68 -6.54
N SER A 441 -20.29 -6.89 -5.80
CA SER A 441 -19.26 -5.86 -5.59
C SER A 441 -18.51 -5.51 -6.88
N ILE A 442 -18.18 -6.52 -7.71
CA ILE A 442 -17.50 -6.36 -9.00
C ILE A 442 -18.41 -5.62 -9.99
N GLU A 443 -19.65 -6.08 -10.15
CA GLU A 443 -20.66 -5.48 -11.02
C GLU A 443 -20.93 -4.02 -10.66
N LYS A 444 -21.01 -3.69 -9.37
CA LYS A 444 -21.14 -2.31 -8.87
C LYS A 444 -19.96 -1.42 -9.28
N GLY A 445 -18.74 -1.96 -9.25
CA GLY A 445 -17.53 -1.26 -9.70
C GLY A 445 -17.55 -0.95 -11.19
N MET A 446 -17.84 -1.94 -12.03
CA MET A 446 -17.91 -1.77 -13.49
C MET A 446 -19.06 -0.84 -13.91
N ALA A 447 -20.26 -1.05 -13.34
CA ALA A 447 -21.46 -0.29 -13.65
C ALA A 447 -21.35 1.21 -13.28
N PHE A 448 -20.52 1.58 -12.31
CA PHE A 448 -20.23 2.98 -11.99
C PHE A 448 -19.61 3.72 -13.19
N VAL A 449 -18.71 3.05 -13.92
CA VAL A 449 -18.03 3.63 -15.08
C VAL A 449 -18.99 3.65 -16.28
N HIS A 450 -19.70 2.55 -16.55
CA HIS A 450 -20.63 2.44 -17.69
C HIS A 450 -21.85 3.36 -17.57
N LYS A 451 -22.45 3.53 -16.38
CA LYS A 451 -23.59 4.45 -16.19
C LYS A 451 -23.26 5.90 -16.55
N ARG A 452 -22.01 6.34 -16.32
CA ARG A 452 -21.58 7.68 -16.74
C ARG A 452 -21.37 7.80 -18.24
N MET A 453 -21.02 6.73 -18.96
CA MET A 453 -21.01 6.77 -20.43
C MET A 453 -22.40 7.05 -20.98
N ALA A 454 -23.43 6.37 -20.49
CA ALA A 454 -24.82 6.58 -20.92
C ALA A 454 -25.33 8.01 -20.63
N ALA A 455 -24.85 8.64 -19.55
CA ALA A 455 -25.17 10.03 -19.22
C ALA A 455 -24.42 11.06 -20.08
N VAL A 456 -23.17 10.78 -20.47
CA VAL A 456 -22.37 11.67 -21.36
C VAL A 456 -22.81 11.53 -22.83
N ALA A 457 -23.14 10.32 -23.27
CA ALA A 457 -23.68 10.07 -24.61
C ALA A 457 -25.07 10.68 -24.81
N SER A 458 -25.93 10.69 -23.79
CA SER A 458 -27.28 11.29 -23.88
C SER A 458 -27.30 12.82 -23.76
N THR A 459 -26.21 13.44 -23.31
CA THR A 459 -26.05 14.91 -23.24
C THR A 459 -25.31 15.50 -24.45
N SER A 460 -24.82 14.66 -25.36
CA SER A 460 -24.12 15.07 -26.60
C SER A 460 -24.99 14.87 -27.85
N VAL A 461 -26.08 15.63 -27.94
CA VAL A 461 -26.89 15.71 -29.18
C VAL A 461 -26.13 16.53 -30.24
N PRO A 462 -26.00 16.06 -31.50
CA PRO A 462 -25.35 16.85 -32.55
C PRO A 462 -26.16 18.11 -32.88
N HIS A 463 -25.47 19.23 -33.13
CA HIS A 463 -26.07 20.34 -33.87
C HIS A 463 -26.45 19.83 -35.26
N SER A 464 -27.75 19.83 -35.57
CA SER A 464 -28.23 19.47 -36.89
C SER A 464 -27.74 20.50 -37.92
N THR A 465 -27.06 20.01 -38.95
CA THR A 465 -26.74 20.80 -40.14
C THR A 465 -28.01 21.37 -40.76
N VAL A 466 -28.11 22.69 -40.82
CA VAL A 466 -29.14 23.38 -41.60
C VAL A 466 -28.86 23.11 -43.07
N GLY A 467 -29.66 22.24 -43.68
CA GLY A 467 -29.62 21.99 -45.12
C GLY A 467 -30.05 23.24 -45.89
N VAL A 468 -29.26 23.62 -46.89
CA VAL A 468 -29.62 24.69 -47.83
C VAL A 468 -30.52 24.08 -48.91
N ASP A 469 -31.83 24.29 -48.80
CA ASP A 469 -32.80 23.87 -49.81
C ASP A 469 -33.25 25.05 -50.67
N THR A 470 -33.01 24.95 -51.98
CA THR A 470 -33.47 25.92 -52.99
C THR A 470 -34.94 25.66 -53.37
N PRO A 471 -35.80 26.68 -53.47
CA PRO A 471 -37.24 26.48 -53.61
C PRO A 471 -37.67 26.11 -55.05
N ARG A 472 -38.50 25.05 -55.19
CA ARG A 472 -39.34 24.85 -56.38
C ARG A 472 -40.69 25.56 -56.20
N ARG A 473 -41.19 26.15 -57.29
CA ARG A 473 -42.48 26.85 -57.35
C ARG A 473 -43.68 25.89 -57.28
N SER A 474 -44.72 26.28 -56.55
CA SER A 474 -46.12 25.97 -56.90
C SER A 474 -47.06 27.06 -56.36
N ASN A 475 -48.02 27.48 -57.16
CA ASN A 475 -48.88 28.63 -56.90
C ASN A 475 -49.97 28.35 -55.85
N TYR A 476 -50.24 29.31 -54.96
CA TYR A 476 -51.60 29.61 -54.50
C TYR A 476 -51.78 31.14 -54.38
N PHE A 477 -53.03 31.60 -54.45
CA PHE A 477 -53.44 32.94 -54.86
C PHE A 477 -54.17 33.69 -53.73
N TRP A 478 -54.16 35.03 -53.76
CA TRP A 478 -54.89 35.97 -52.87
C TRP A 478 -54.43 35.98 -51.38
N ASN A 479 -54.52 37.07 -50.60
CA ASN A 479 -55.05 38.43 -50.82
C ASN A 479 -54.40 39.44 -49.85
N GLY A 480 -54.38 40.74 -50.20
CA GLY A 480 -54.50 41.82 -49.22
C GLY A 480 -53.25 42.54 -48.67
N LYS A 481 -53.18 43.85 -49.01
CA LYS A 481 -52.52 44.97 -48.31
C LYS A 481 -50.99 45.04 -48.21
N VAL A 482 -50.46 45.91 -49.07
CA VAL A 482 -49.25 46.72 -48.91
C VAL A 482 -49.43 47.71 -47.75
N ASP A 483 -48.37 47.97 -46.99
CA ASP A 483 -48.04 49.31 -46.49
C ASP A 483 -46.51 49.51 -46.46
N ILE A 484 -46.05 50.73 -46.72
CA ILE A 484 -44.65 51.09 -47.02
C ILE A 484 -44.17 52.22 -46.11
N MET A 485 -42.99 52.08 -45.50
CA MET A 485 -42.00 53.13 -45.16
C MET A 485 -40.77 52.41 -44.53
N MET A 486 -39.53 52.39 -45.05
CA MET A 486 -38.67 53.39 -45.72
C MET A 486 -38.19 54.51 -44.77
N GLY A 487 -36.85 54.63 -44.59
CA GLY A 487 -36.16 55.61 -43.73
C GLY A 487 -35.23 54.97 -42.67
N SER A 488 -34.01 54.49 -42.91
CA SER A 488 -32.76 55.09 -43.44
C SER A 488 -31.99 56.04 -42.48
N PHE A 489 -30.69 55.71 -42.30
CA PHE A 489 -29.50 56.57 -42.11
C PHE A 489 -28.80 56.82 -40.74
N LEU A 490 -27.48 56.51 -40.79
CA LEU A 490 -26.26 57.21 -40.29
C LEU A 490 -25.84 57.24 -38.80
N ASP A 491 -24.70 56.59 -38.56
CA ASP A 491 -23.41 57.09 -38.01
C ASP A 491 -23.35 58.15 -36.88
N GLY A 492 -22.48 57.91 -35.89
CA GLY A 492 -22.15 58.95 -34.90
C GLY A 492 -21.15 58.61 -33.77
N ASN A 493 -19.88 58.36 -34.11
CA ASN A 493 -18.65 58.67 -33.33
C ASN A 493 -18.56 58.51 -31.77
N LEU A 494 -17.57 57.71 -31.36
CA LEU A 494 -16.46 58.05 -30.44
C LEU A 494 -16.70 59.03 -29.25
N LYS A 495 -16.41 58.54 -28.02
CA LYS A 495 -15.39 59.15 -27.13
C LYS A 495 -15.02 58.29 -25.90
N HIS A 496 -13.72 58.23 -25.59
CA HIS A 496 -13.17 57.74 -24.32
C HIS A 496 -13.60 58.61 -23.13
N LYS A 497 -13.69 57.99 -21.94
CA LYS A 497 -13.27 58.61 -20.68
C LYS A 497 -12.83 57.57 -19.64
N ASN A 498 -11.57 57.64 -19.21
CA ASN A 498 -11.11 57.01 -17.97
C ASN A 498 -11.66 57.76 -16.76
N LEU A 499 -11.91 57.06 -15.65
CA LEU A 499 -11.70 57.64 -14.32
C LEU A 499 -11.33 56.54 -13.31
N GLN A 500 -10.30 56.81 -12.51
CA GLN A 500 -9.82 55.93 -11.43
C GLN A 500 -10.46 56.29 -10.07
N THR A 501 -10.18 55.45 -9.07
CA THR A 501 -10.36 55.66 -7.62
C THR A 501 -11.81 55.54 -7.11
N LYS A 502 -12.09 55.09 -5.88
CA LYS A 502 -11.26 54.99 -4.66
C LYS A 502 -11.43 53.68 -3.88
N THR A 503 -10.34 53.26 -3.24
CA THR A 503 -10.31 52.43 -2.02
C THR A 503 -10.78 53.22 -0.80
N THR A 504 -11.55 52.60 0.10
CA THR A 504 -11.53 52.97 1.54
C THR A 504 -12.07 51.86 2.44
N LYS A 505 -11.23 51.50 3.42
CA LYS A 505 -11.50 50.78 4.69
C LYS A 505 -12.08 49.38 4.64
#